data_AF-A0A920MBF4-F1
#
_entry.id   AF-A0A920MBF4-F1
#
_cell.length_a   1.000
_cell.length_b   1.000
_cell.length_c   1.000
_cell.angle_alpha   90.00
_cell.angle_beta   90.00
_cell.angle_gamma   90.00
#
_symmetry.space_group_name_H-M   'P 1'
#
loop_
_entity.id
_entity.type
_entity.pdbx_description
1 polymer ?
#
loop_
_entity_poly.entity_id
_entity_poly.type
_entity_poly.pdbx_seq_one_letter_code
_entity_poly.pdbx_strand_id
1 'polypeptide(L)'
;MPEAVFLQSVTGEWIPYENLFDVDPAEIDMQLRPDPSTTCVVPWVEEPTAQVIHDCIHHDGTPVELSPRNVLKRVLKKYEEIGLKPMVAPELEFYLTKINKDPDYPLTPPVGRSGREEVTGQFYGNLRIE
;
A
#
# COMPACT_ATOMS: atom_id res chain seq x y z
N MET A 1 11.73 -8.71 10.56
CA MET A 1 11.19 -7.37 10.23
C MET A 1 10.52 -6.89 11.50
N PRO A 2 10.81 -5.71 12.04
CA PRO A 2 10.26 -5.29 13.32
C PRO A 2 8.74 -5.16 13.26
N GLU A 3 8.02 -5.64 14.28
CA GLU A 3 6.55 -5.48 14.38
C GLU A 3 6.12 -4.01 14.42
N ALA A 4 6.97 -3.15 14.97
CA ALA A 4 6.75 -1.71 15.07
C ALA A 4 6.45 -1.06 13.71
N VAL A 5 6.86 -1.64 12.57
CA VAL A 5 6.55 -1.10 11.23
C VAL A 5 5.05 -0.85 11.00
N PHE A 6 4.17 -1.60 11.66
CA PHE A 6 2.72 -1.40 11.56
C PHE A 6 2.18 -0.23 12.39
N LEU A 7 3.00 0.35 13.27
CA LEU A 7 2.65 1.46 14.14
C LEU A 7 3.04 2.83 13.55
N GLN A 8 3.73 2.83 12.42
CA GLN A 8 4.07 4.06 11.73
C GLN A 8 2.90 4.52 10.85
N SER A 9 2.45 5.74 11.07
CA SER A 9 1.44 6.38 10.25
C SER A 9 2.00 6.82 8.89
N VAL A 10 1.10 7.19 7.97
CA VAL A 10 1.47 7.68 6.63
C VAL A 10 2.25 8.99 6.66
N THR A 11 2.21 9.75 7.76
CA THR A 11 3.00 10.98 7.96
C THR A 11 4.37 10.70 8.57
N GLY A 12 4.67 9.44 8.89
CA GLY A 12 5.91 9.04 9.57
C GLY A 12 5.84 9.15 11.10
N GLU A 13 4.74 9.66 11.66
CA GLU A 13 4.52 9.73 13.10
C GLU A 13 4.18 8.35 13.68
N TRP A 14 4.59 8.11 14.92
CA TRP A 14 4.29 6.89 15.66
C TRP A 14 2.94 7.00 16.34
N ILE A 15 2.11 5.97 16.19
CA ILE A 15 0.86 5.86 16.94
C ILE A 15 1.21 5.65 18.42
N PRO A 16 0.68 6.47 19.36
CA PRO A 16 0.95 6.31 20.78
C PRO A 16 0.60 4.90 21.26
N TYR A 17 1.57 4.26 21.92
CA TYR A 17 1.54 2.87 22.36
C TYR A 17 0.51 2.54 23.44
N GLU A 18 -0.15 3.55 24.02
CA GLU A 18 -1.02 3.36 25.19
C GLU A 18 -2.29 2.59 24.81
N ASN A 19 -2.23 1.27 24.93
CA ASN A 19 -3.34 0.32 24.90
C ASN A 19 -4.00 0.08 23.53
N LEU A 20 -3.41 0.52 22.43
CA LEU A 20 -4.05 0.36 21.11
C LEU A 20 -3.77 -1.02 20.49
N PHE A 21 -2.58 -1.59 20.74
CA PHE A 21 -2.14 -2.87 20.15
C PHE A 21 -1.21 -3.64 21.09
N ASP A 22 -1.34 -4.97 21.15
CA ASP A 22 -0.44 -5.89 21.87
C ASP A 22 0.89 -6.08 21.12
N VAL A 23 1.63 -5.00 20.88
CA VAL A 23 2.99 -5.09 20.34
C VAL A 23 3.95 -5.27 21.53
N ASP A 24 4.85 -6.24 21.42
CA ASP A 24 5.84 -6.49 22.46
C ASP A 24 6.76 -5.26 22.60
N PRO A 25 6.93 -4.68 23.81
CA PRO A 25 7.84 -3.56 24.06
C PRO A 25 9.30 -3.81 23.63
N ALA A 26 9.70 -5.08 23.49
CA ALA A 26 11.01 -5.47 22.97
C ALA A 26 11.13 -5.34 21.44
N GLU A 27 10.07 -4.92 20.73
CA GLU A 27 10.03 -4.77 19.28
C GLU A 27 10.50 -6.03 18.55
N ILE A 28 9.90 -7.17 18.91
CA ILE A 28 10.29 -8.45 18.36
C ILE A 28 10.16 -8.47 16.83
N ASP A 29 11.08 -9.20 16.22
CA ASP A 29 11.06 -9.41 14.77
C ASP A 29 9.95 -10.41 14.39
N MET A 30 9.22 -10.09 13.33
CA MET A 30 8.37 -11.06 12.62
C MET A 30 9.11 -11.69 11.44
N GLN A 31 8.68 -12.90 11.09
CA GLN A 31 9.08 -13.63 9.90
C GLN A 31 8.21 -13.25 8.70
N LEU A 32 8.86 -13.02 7.56
CA LEU A 32 8.17 -12.78 6.29
C LEU A 32 8.09 -14.08 5.49
N ARG A 33 6.87 -14.56 5.25
CA ARG A 33 6.62 -15.77 4.46
C ARG A 33 6.10 -15.37 3.08
N PRO A 34 6.85 -15.60 1.98
CA PRO A 34 6.39 -15.22 0.65
C PRO A 34 5.15 -16.04 0.25
N ASP A 35 4.22 -15.40 -0.45
CA ASP A 35 3.10 -16.07 -1.12
C ASP A 35 3.38 -16.17 -2.63
N PRO A 36 3.79 -17.35 -3.13
CA PRO A 36 4.16 -17.54 -4.53
C PRO A 36 3.05 -17.18 -5.53
N SER A 37 1.77 -17.23 -5.12
CA SER A 37 0.63 -16.90 -5.98
C SER A 37 0.57 -15.41 -6.35
N THR A 38 1.29 -14.56 -5.62
CA THR A 38 1.34 -13.10 -5.81
C THR A 38 2.55 -12.63 -6.62
N THR A 39 3.32 -13.56 -7.18
CA THR A 39 4.56 -13.24 -7.90
C THR A 39 4.26 -12.49 -9.18
N CYS A 40 4.85 -11.31 -9.34
CA CYS A 40 4.76 -10.48 -10.55
C CYS A 40 6.16 -10.04 -11.00
N VAL A 41 6.37 -9.95 -12.32
CA VAL A 41 7.60 -9.34 -12.88
C VAL A 41 7.55 -7.82 -12.68
N VAL A 42 8.69 -7.21 -12.38
CA VAL A 42 8.83 -5.76 -12.25
C VAL A 42 9.25 -5.16 -13.60
N PRO A 43 8.35 -4.50 -14.36
CA PRO A 43 8.59 -4.21 -15.77
C PRO A 43 9.52 -3.03 -16.05
N TRP A 44 9.86 -2.22 -15.04
CA TRP A 44 10.72 -1.04 -15.17
C TRP A 44 12.16 -1.27 -14.72
N VAL A 45 12.50 -2.47 -14.26
CA VAL A 45 13.88 -2.83 -13.87
C VAL A 45 14.54 -3.59 -15.01
N GLU A 46 15.75 -3.18 -15.40
CA GLU A 46 16.49 -3.81 -16.51
C GLU A 46 16.88 -5.26 -16.20
N GLU A 47 17.31 -5.53 -14.97
CA GLU A 47 17.62 -6.89 -14.52
C GLU A 47 16.33 -7.68 -14.24
N PRO A 48 16.25 -8.97 -14.61
CA PRO A 48 15.09 -9.82 -14.32
C PRO A 48 14.75 -9.83 -12.83
N THR A 49 13.71 -9.08 -12.46
CA THR A 49 13.29 -8.86 -11.07
C THR A 49 11.83 -9.25 -10.88
N ALA A 50 11.54 -9.97 -9.82
CA ALA A 50 10.19 -10.32 -9.41
C ALA A 50 9.86 -9.68 -8.06
N GLN A 51 8.61 -9.26 -7.91
CA GLN A 51 8.02 -8.86 -6.63
C GLN A 51 7.09 -9.98 -6.12
N VAL A 52 7.08 -10.19 -4.81
CA VAL A 52 6.20 -11.16 -4.14
C VAL A 52 5.69 -10.57 -2.83
N ILE A 53 4.39 -10.70 -2.59
CA ILE A 53 3.77 -10.25 -1.34
C ILE A 53 4.02 -11.30 -0.26
N HIS A 54 4.41 -10.86 0.93
CA HIS A 54 4.66 -11.72 2.07
C HIS A 54 3.51 -11.66 3.09
N ASP A 55 3.27 -12.77 3.76
CA ASP A 55 2.55 -12.81 5.04
C ASP A 55 3.54 -12.58 6.19
N CYS A 56 3.05 -11.96 7.26
CA CYS A 56 3.83 -11.68 8.46
C CYS A 56 3.45 -12.70 9.53
N ILE A 57 4.43 -13.43 10.05
CA ILE A 57 4.26 -14.56 10.97
C ILE A 57 5.11 -14.32 12.22
N HIS A 58 4.54 -14.53 13.41
CA HIS A 58 5.29 -14.61 14.65
C HIS A 58 6.21 -15.85 14.67
N HIS A 59 7.17 -15.86 15.60
CA HIS A 59 8.14 -16.97 15.73
C HIS A 59 7.51 -18.32 16.09
N ASP A 60 6.32 -18.31 16.70
CA ASP A 60 5.55 -19.53 17.02
C ASP A 60 4.74 -20.07 15.81
N GLY A 61 4.80 -19.38 14.66
CA GLY A 61 4.09 -19.75 13.45
C GLY A 61 2.70 -19.14 13.30
N THR A 62 2.22 -18.39 14.29
CA THR A 62 0.92 -17.70 14.21
C THR A 62 0.99 -16.45 13.31
N PRO A 63 -0.10 -16.06 12.62
CA PRO A 63 -0.09 -14.85 11.80
C PRO A 63 -0.04 -13.58 12.66
N VAL A 64 0.77 -12.60 12.27
CA VAL A 64 0.80 -11.28 12.93
C VAL A 64 -0.55 -10.59 12.76
N GLU A 65 -1.20 -10.26 13.87
CA GLU A 65 -2.58 -9.76 13.87
C GLU A 65 -2.74 -8.42 13.17
N LEU A 66 -1.77 -7.52 13.37
CA LEU A 66 -1.76 -6.16 12.85
C LEU A 66 -1.40 -6.07 11.37
N SER A 67 -0.88 -7.16 10.79
CA SER A 67 -0.54 -7.18 9.37
C SER A 67 -1.78 -6.88 8.52
N PRO A 68 -1.78 -5.83 7.66
CA PRO A 68 -2.94 -5.46 6.87
C PRO A 68 -3.50 -6.61 6.03
N ARG A 69 -2.62 -7.48 5.53
CA ARG A 69 -3.01 -8.65 4.75
C ARG A 69 -3.72 -9.70 5.60
N ASN A 70 -3.29 -9.90 6.84
CA ASN A 70 -3.96 -10.79 7.79
C ASN A 70 -5.31 -10.21 8.22
N VAL A 71 -5.40 -8.89 8.46
CA VAL A 71 -6.67 -8.20 8.71
C VAL A 71 -7.65 -8.44 7.55
N LEU A 72 -7.21 -8.24 6.30
CA LEU A 72 -8.05 -8.51 5.12
C LEU A 72 -8.52 -9.96 5.06
N LYS A 73 -7.62 -10.94 5.29
CA LYS A 73 -7.99 -12.37 5.35
C LYS A 73 -9.08 -12.65 6.39
N ARG A 74 -8.98 -12.06 7.59
CA ARG A 74 -10.00 -12.17 8.65
C ARG A 74 -11.34 -11.56 8.23
N VAL A 75 -11.34 -10.41 7.56
CA VAL A 75 -12.56 -9.78 7.04
C VAL A 75 -13.20 -10.63 5.93
N LEU A 76 -12.41 -11.13 4.98
CA LEU A 76 -12.90 -12.00 3.90
C LEU A 76 -13.52 -13.29 4.45
N LYS A 77 -12.90 -13.91 5.47
CA LYS A 77 -13.45 -15.08 6.15
C LYS A 77 -14.84 -14.82 6.75
N LYS A 78 -15.07 -13.63 7.33
CA LYS A 78 -16.40 -13.26 7.86
C LYS A 78 -17.47 -13.19 6.77
N TYR A 79 -17.12 -12.73 5.56
CA TYR A 79 -18.06 -12.76 4.44
C TYR A 79 -18.33 -14.20 3.98
N GLU A 80 -17.30 -15.04 3.92
CA GLU A 80 -17.43 -16.45 3.55
C GLU A 80 -18.33 -17.22 4.53
N GLU A 81 -18.22 -16.97 5.83
CA GLU A 81 -19.04 -17.58 6.89
C GLU A 81 -20.55 -17.34 6.71
N ILE A 82 -20.93 -16.24 6.04
CA ILE A 82 -22.33 -15.92 5.71
C ILE A 82 -22.68 -16.18 4.24
N GLY A 83 -21.82 -16.88 3.50
CA GLY A 83 -22.04 -17.26 2.11
C GLY A 83 -21.94 -16.10 1.11
N LEU A 84 -21.26 -15.01 1.48
CA LEU A 84 -21.07 -13.84 0.61
C LEU A 84 -19.66 -13.78 0.03
N LYS A 85 -19.56 -13.24 -1.18
CA LYS A 85 -18.28 -12.92 -1.83
C LYS A 85 -18.19 -11.40 -2.03
N PRO A 86 -17.37 -10.68 -1.26
CA PRO A 86 -17.24 -9.24 -1.40
C PRO A 86 -16.53 -8.92 -2.72
N MET A 87 -17.07 -7.95 -3.46
CA MET A 87 -16.48 -7.40 -4.68
C MET A 87 -16.14 -5.94 -4.42
N VAL A 88 -14.88 -5.57 -4.66
CA VAL A 88 -14.39 -4.20 -4.47
C VAL A 88 -13.78 -3.69 -5.77
N ALA A 89 -13.97 -2.40 -6.05
CA ALA A 89 -13.38 -1.70 -7.18
C ALA A 89 -12.80 -0.38 -6.64
N PRO A 90 -11.59 -0.41 -6.04
CA PRO A 90 -10.95 0.82 -5.58
C PRO A 90 -10.57 1.69 -6.77
N GLU A 91 -10.91 2.97 -6.72
CA GLU A 91 -10.48 3.99 -7.67
C GLU A 91 -9.33 4.78 -7.03
N LEU A 92 -8.15 4.73 -7.64
CA LEU A 92 -6.98 5.50 -7.20
C LEU A 92 -6.81 6.71 -8.12
N GLU A 93 -6.99 7.89 -7.55
CA GLU A 93 -6.70 9.15 -8.23
C GLU A 93 -5.26 9.57 -7.95
N PHE A 94 -4.56 10.04 -8.99
CA PHE A 94 -3.22 10.58 -8.87
C PHE A 94 -3.03 11.78 -9.80
N TYR A 95 -2.10 12.65 -9.43
CA TYR A 95 -1.71 13.81 -10.23
C TYR A 95 -0.30 13.62 -10.75
N LEU A 96 -0.10 13.90 -12.03
CA LEU A 96 1.25 14.08 -12.58
C LEU A 96 1.61 15.55 -12.47
N THR A 97 2.82 15.85 -12.02
CA THR A 97 3.31 17.23 -11.90
C THR A 97 4.61 17.39 -12.68
N LYS A 98 4.93 18.62 -13.09
CA LYS A 98 6.29 18.95 -13.50
C LYS A 98 7.24 18.72 -12.34
N ILE A 99 8.51 18.53 -12.69
CA ILE A 99 9.61 18.58 -11.72
C ILE A 99 9.55 19.95 -11.04
N ASN A 100 9.28 19.96 -9.73
CA ASN A 100 9.34 21.17 -8.93
C ASN A 100 10.76 21.37 -8.38
N LYS A 101 11.46 22.39 -8.88
CA LYS A 101 12.83 22.71 -8.44
C LYS A 101 12.88 23.62 -7.23
N ASP A 102 11.77 24.30 -6.94
CA ASP A 102 11.68 25.30 -5.89
C ASP A 102 10.38 25.06 -5.09
N PRO A 103 10.48 24.58 -3.84
CA PRO A 103 9.32 24.21 -3.04
C PRO A 103 8.41 25.41 -2.70
N ASP A 104 8.88 26.65 -2.85
CA ASP A 104 8.09 27.86 -2.58
C ASP A 104 7.05 28.13 -3.68
N TYR A 105 7.18 27.48 -4.85
CA TYR A 105 6.24 27.62 -5.96
C TYR A 105 5.26 26.43 -6.03
N PRO A 106 4.00 26.68 -6.44
CA PRO A 106 2.99 25.64 -6.53
C PRO A 106 3.32 24.59 -7.60
N LEU A 107 2.85 23.37 -7.38
CA LEU A 107 2.91 22.29 -8.37
C LEU A 107 2.12 22.69 -9.63
N THR A 108 2.69 22.38 -10.79
CA THR A 108 2.08 22.67 -12.10
C THR A 108 1.95 21.38 -12.92
N PRO A 109 0.90 21.24 -13.75
CA PRO A 109 0.74 20.08 -14.63
C PRO A 109 1.89 19.97 -15.65
N PRO A 110 2.36 18.74 -15.97
CA PRO A 110 3.32 18.53 -17.03
C PRO A 110 2.66 18.69 -18.40
N VAL A 111 3.50 18.96 -19.41
CA VAL A 111 3.08 18.85 -20.81
C VAL A 111 2.90 17.36 -21.10
N GLY A 112 1.67 16.94 -21.42
CA GLY A 112 1.37 15.55 -21.76
C GLY A 112 1.98 15.15 -23.10
N ARG A 113 1.88 13.85 -23.44
CA ARG A 113 2.36 13.33 -24.74
C ARG A 113 1.72 14.02 -25.96
N SER A 114 0.54 14.59 -25.78
CA SER A 114 -0.18 15.38 -26.79
C SER A 114 0.44 16.76 -27.07
N GLY A 115 1.49 17.15 -26.33
CA GLY A 115 2.10 18.48 -26.40
C GLY A 115 1.26 19.58 -25.75
N ARG A 116 0.16 19.23 -25.08
CA ARG A 116 -0.71 20.15 -24.35
C ARG A 116 -0.56 19.90 -22.85
N GLU A 117 -0.59 20.98 -22.08
CA GLU A 117 -0.79 20.89 -20.64
C GLU A 117 -2.26 20.59 -20.38
N GLU A 118 -2.53 19.73 -19.40
CA GLU A 118 -3.89 19.60 -18.91
C GLU A 118 -4.28 20.88 -18.17
N VAL A 119 -5.25 21.60 -18.72
CA VAL A 119 -5.79 22.85 -18.15
C VAL A 119 -7.03 22.57 -17.28
N THR A 120 -7.31 21.30 -17.03
CA THR A 120 -8.53 20.85 -16.37
C THR A 120 -8.47 21.09 -14.86
N GLY A 121 -9.25 22.06 -14.38
CA GLY A 121 -9.53 22.24 -12.96
C GLY A 121 -10.38 21.09 -12.44
N GLN A 122 -9.95 20.45 -11.34
CA GLN A 122 -10.61 19.39 -10.57
C GLN A 122 -11.63 18.54 -11.34
N PHE A 123 -11.20 17.36 -11.81
CA PHE A 123 -12.13 16.35 -12.33
C PHE A 123 -12.19 15.16 -11.38
N TYR A 124 -13.38 14.96 -10.82
CA TYR A 124 -13.83 13.62 -10.43
C TYR A 124 -13.91 12.76 -11.69
N GLY A 125 -13.09 11.71 -11.75
CA GLY A 125 -13.24 10.59 -12.67
C GLY A 125 -12.93 10.86 -14.15
N ASN A 126 -12.02 10.04 -14.70
CA ASN A 126 -11.78 9.77 -16.13
C ASN A 126 -10.59 10.50 -16.79
N LEU A 127 -9.38 10.24 -16.28
CA LEU A 127 -8.17 10.36 -17.10
C LEU A 127 -8.13 9.18 -18.10
N ARG A 128 -8.47 9.43 -19.37
CA ARG A 128 -8.19 8.51 -20.48
C ARG A 128 -6.76 8.76 -20.95
N ILE A 129 -5.86 7.83 -20.67
CA ILE A 129 -4.54 7.77 -21.30
C ILE A 129 -4.67 6.84 -22.53
N GLU A 130 -4.94 7.42 -23.69
CA GLU A 130 -4.69 6.81 -25.01
C GLU A 130 -3.57 7.59 -25.71
#